data_AF-A0A4U9HLS8-F1
#
_entry.id   AF-A0A4U9HLS8-F1
#
_cell.length_a   1.000
_cell.length_b   1.000
_cell.length_c   1.000
_cell.angle_alpha   90.00
_cell.angle_beta   90.00
_cell.angle_gamma   90.00
#
_symmetry.space_group_name_H-M   'P 1'
#
loop_
_entity.id
_entity.type
_entity.pdbx_description
1 polymer ?
#
loop_
_entity_poly.entity_id
_entity_poly.type
_entity_poly.pdbx_seq_one_letter_code
_entity_poly.pdbx_strand_id
1 'polypeptide(L)'
;MGIVASSSVQAAEVFNKNGNKLDVYGKVKAMHYLSDDDAKDGDQTYVRFGFKGETQINEQLTGYGRWEAEFSGNKAESDATQKTRLAFAGIKLKDFGSFDYGRNLGALYDVEAWTDMFPEFGGDSSGQTDNFMTKRASGLATYRNTDFFGAINGLDLTLQYQGKNEGREAKKQNGDGFGTALSYDFGGSDFAISGAYTNSDRTNAQNLLARGEGEKAEAWGTGLKYDANNLYLATMYTETRNMTPISGGFANKAQNFEAVAQYQFDFGLRPSLGYVQSKGKDIEGIGDEDIVKYIDVGATYYFNKNNVGLC
;
A
#
# COMPACT_ATOMS: atom_id res chain seq x y z
N MET A 1 -11.22 -3.33 -9.98
CA MET A 1 -10.29 -4.50 -9.94
C MET A 1 -9.30 -4.31 -8.79
N GLY A 2 -9.27 -5.17 -7.77
CA GLY A 2 -8.48 -4.91 -6.55
C GLY A 2 -6.96 -4.91 -6.81
N ILE A 3 -6.30 -3.78 -6.51
CA ILE A 3 -4.85 -3.63 -6.65
C ILE A 3 -4.15 -4.51 -5.61
N VAL A 4 -3.50 -5.58 -6.08
CA VAL A 4 -2.56 -6.36 -5.27
C VAL A 4 -1.18 -6.14 -5.88
N ALA A 5 -0.49 -5.10 -5.41
CA ALA A 5 0.94 -4.96 -5.59
C ALA A 5 1.65 -5.99 -4.70
N SER A 6 1.81 -7.21 -5.22
CA SER A 6 2.83 -8.12 -4.74
C SER A 6 3.26 -9.02 -5.89
N SER A 7 4.49 -8.84 -6.36
CA SER A 7 5.20 -9.84 -7.15
C SER A 7 5.14 -11.19 -6.42
N SER A 8 4.42 -12.14 -7.03
CA SER A 8 4.46 -13.60 -6.80
C SER A 8 3.84 -14.26 -5.55
N VAL A 9 2.91 -13.62 -4.83
CA VAL A 9 2.16 -14.36 -3.78
C VAL A 9 0.92 -15.03 -4.38
N GLN A 10 1.08 -16.25 -4.88
CA GLN A 10 -0.03 -17.09 -5.32
C GLN A 10 -0.71 -17.74 -4.11
N ALA A 11 -2.04 -17.83 -4.16
CA ALA A 11 -2.82 -18.54 -3.17
C ALA A 11 -3.16 -19.95 -3.67
N ALA A 12 -3.14 -20.93 -2.77
CA ALA A 12 -3.61 -22.27 -3.00
C ALA A 12 -4.96 -22.45 -2.31
N GLU A 13 -6.00 -22.79 -3.09
CA GLU A 13 -7.30 -23.19 -2.53
C GLU A 13 -7.12 -24.52 -1.80
N VAL A 14 -7.24 -24.50 -0.47
CA VAL A 14 -7.07 -25.69 0.39
C VAL A 14 -8.40 -26.24 0.89
N PHE A 15 -9.47 -25.46 0.77
CA PHE A 15 -10.82 -25.87 1.15
C PHE A 15 -11.85 -25.20 0.25
N ASN A 16 -12.77 -26.01 -0.28
CA ASN A 16 -13.91 -25.54 -1.06
C ASN A 16 -15.07 -26.50 -0.86
N LYS A 17 -15.97 -26.15 0.06
CA LYS A 17 -17.12 -27.00 0.41
C LYS A 17 -18.27 -26.17 0.96
N ASN A 18 -19.49 -26.51 0.55
CA ASN A 18 -20.74 -25.91 1.05
C ASN A 18 -20.75 -24.37 0.98
N GLY A 19 -20.33 -23.79 -0.15
CA GLY A 19 -20.29 -22.34 -0.32
C GLY A 19 -19.19 -21.61 0.46
N ASN A 20 -18.25 -22.34 1.08
CA ASN A 20 -17.10 -21.78 1.77
C ASN A 20 -15.82 -22.10 1.01
N LYS A 21 -14.98 -21.09 0.81
CA LYS A 21 -13.65 -21.20 0.20
C LYS A 21 -12.59 -20.70 1.17
N LEU A 22 -11.46 -21.39 1.23
CA LEU A 22 -10.28 -20.95 1.96
C LEU A 22 -9.05 -21.09 1.07
N ASP A 23 -8.46 -19.94 0.80
CA ASP A 23 -7.19 -19.84 0.11
C ASP A 23 -6.09 -19.56 1.12
N VAL A 24 -5.03 -20.38 1.11
CA VAL A 24 -3.81 -20.14 1.89
C VAL A 24 -2.73 -19.65 0.96
N TYR A 25 -2.01 -18.61 1.35
CA TYR A 25 -0.98 -18.00 0.52
C TYR A 25 0.24 -17.62 1.34
N GLY A 26 1.37 -17.50 0.66
CA GLY A 26 2.60 -17.06 1.30
C GLY A 26 3.74 -16.90 0.30
N LYS A 27 4.86 -16.44 0.82
CA LYS A 27 6.14 -16.44 0.11
C LYS A 27 7.29 -16.54 1.11
N VAL A 28 8.37 -17.18 0.69
CA VAL A 28 9.68 -17.08 1.32
C VAL A 28 10.53 -16.21 0.40
N LYS A 29 11.06 -15.10 0.92
CA LYS A 29 11.94 -14.20 0.16
C LYS A 29 13.32 -14.25 0.79
N ALA A 30 14.19 -15.10 0.25
CA ALA A 30 15.61 -15.07 0.57
C ALA A 30 16.23 -13.85 -0.11
N MET A 31 16.85 -12.97 0.66
CA MET A 31 17.30 -11.66 0.18
C MET A 31 18.52 -11.20 0.95
N HIS A 32 19.44 -10.56 0.25
CA HIS A 32 20.60 -9.90 0.84
C HIS A 32 20.75 -8.51 0.23
N TYR A 33 21.01 -7.51 1.06
CA TYR A 33 21.38 -6.17 0.61
C TYR A 33 22.89 -6.03 0.67
N LEU A 34 23.43 -5.33 -0.34
CA LEU A 34 24.82 -4.90 -0.39
C LEU A 34 24.80 -3.37 -0.35
N SER A 35 25.23 -2.79 0.77
CA SER A 35 25.11 -1.35 1.04
C SER A 35 26.26 -0.86 1.92
N ASP A 36 26.72 0.37 1.69
CA ASP A 36 27.66 1.05 2.58
C ASP A 36 26.99 1.53 3.90
N ASP A 37 25.66 1.52 3.96
CA ASP A 37 24.91 1.72 5.20
C ASP A 37 24.80 0.38 5.95
N ASP A 38 25.67 0.19 6.94
CA ASP A 38 25.73 -1.01 7.80
C ASP A 38 24.40 -1.34 8.49
N ALA A 39 23.51 -0.36 8.69
CA ALA A 39 22.20 -0.61 9.29
C ALA A 39 21.19 -1.25 8.30
N LYS A 40 21.54 -1.27 7.00
CA LYS A 40 20.73 -1.82 5.90
C LYS A 40 21.40 -3.01 5.23
N ASP A 41 22.72 -3.07 5.22
CA ASP A 41 23.49 -4.17 4.65
C ASP A 41 23.17 -5.52 5.30
N GLY A 42 23.35 -6.59 4.53
CA GLY A 42 23.28 -7.95 5.03
C GLY A 42 21.97 -8.68 4.72
N ASP A 43 21.71 -9.75 5.48
CA ASP A 43 20.55 -10.61 5.28
C ASP A 43 19.24 -9.87 5.59
N GLN A 44 18.31 -9.89 4.64
CA GLN A 44 16.96 -9.32 4.73
C GLN A 44 15.88 -10.39 4.52
N THR A 45 16.22 -11.66 4.68
CA THR A 45 15.30 -12.78 4.46
C THR A 45 14.05 -12.66 5.33
N TYR A 46 12.89 -12.87 4.73
CA TYR A 46 11.60 -12.89 5.43
C TYR A 46 10.61 -13.87 4.81
N VAL A 47 9.61 -14.25 5.62
CA VAL A 47 8.50 -15.10 5.21
C VAL A 47 7.20 -14.33 5.37
N ARG A 48 6.30 -14.42 4.38
CA ARG A 48 4.90 -14.01 4.53
C ARG A 48 4.00 -15.21 4.47
N PHE A 49 2.97 -15.21 5.30
CA PHE A 49 1.95 -16.23 5.33
C PHE A 49 0.59 -15.58 5.63
N GLY A 50 -0.46 -16.11 5.01
CA GLY A 50 -1.79 -15.59 5.20
C GLY A 50 -2.85 -16.50 4.62
N PHE A 51 -4.10 -16.12 4.86
CA PHE A 51 -5.26 -16.78 4.27
C PHE A 51 -6.32 -15.76 3.84
N LYS A 52 -7.15 -16.16 2.88
CA LYS A 52 -8.38 -15.46 2.48
C LYS A 52 -9.51 -16.47 2.56
N GLY A 53 -10.53 -16.16 3.34
CA GLY A 53 -11.74 -16.97 3.46
C GLY A 53 -12.91 -16.22 2.85
N GLU A 54 -13.75 -16.94 2.11
CA GLU A 54 -15.02 -16.44 1.59
C GLU A 54 -16.14 -17.42 1.91
N THR A 55 -17.29 -16.89 2.33
CA THR A 55 -18.50 -17.67 2.61
C THR A 55 -19.67 -17.06 1.87
N GLN A 56 -20.32 -17.85 1.02
CA GLN A 56 -21.55 -17.45 0.36
C GLN A 56 -22.71 -17.57 1.35
N ILE A 57 -23.27 -16.43 1.75
CA ILE A 57 -24.41 -16.38 2.69
C ILE A 57 -25.72 -16.61 1.94
N ASN A 58 -25.88 -15.94 0.79
CA ASN A 58 -26.96 -16.17 -0.17
C ASN A 58 -26.50 -15.75 -1.58
N GLU A 59 -27.40 -15.70 -2.56
CA GLU A 59 -27.07 -15.33 -3.96
C GLU A 59 -26.52 -13.91 -4.13
N GLN A 60 -26.79 -13.00 -3.18
CA GLN A 60 -26.44 -11.60 -3.27
C GLN A 60 -25.37 -11.19 -2.25
N LEU A 61 -25.18 -11.96 -1.18
CA LEU A 61 -24.35 -11.62 -0.04
C LEU A 61 -23.25 -12.65 0.19
N THR A 62 -22.00 -12.17 0.20
CA THR A 62 -20.80 -12.95 0.50
C THR A 62 -20.08 -12.32 1.69
N GLY A 63 -19.79 -13.11 2.72
CA GLY A 63 -18.87 -12.72 3.79
C GLY A 63 -17.44 -13.10 3.41
N TYR A 64 -16.46 -12.29 3.81
CA TYR A 64 -15.05 -12.59 3.58
C TYR A 64 -14.16 -12.12 4.72
N GLY A 65 -12.98 -12.71 4.82
CA GLY A 65 -11.94 -12.32 5.76
C GLY A 65 -10.56 -12.57 5.19
N ARG A 66 -9.60 -11.72 5.56
CA ARG A 66 -8.20 -11.86 5.16
C ARG A 66 -7.30 -11.59 6.34
N TRP A 67 -6.30 -12.46 6.50
CA TRP A 67 -5.18 -12.27 7.40
C TRP A 67 -3.86 -12.46 6.66
N GLU A 68 -2.86 -11.65 6.97
CA GLU A 68 -1.50 -11.73 6.44
C GLU A 68 -0.50 -11.33 7.54
N ALA A 69 0.51 -12.16 7.77
CA ALA A 69 1.62 -11.88 8.66
C ALA A 69 2.97 -11.98 7.94
N GLU A 70 3.96 -11.26 8.48
CA GLU A 70 5.36 -11.32 8.07
C GLU A 70 6.21 -11.74 9.26
N PHE A 71 7.13 -12.66 9.01
CA PHE A 71 8.05 -13.26 9.98
C PHE A 71 9.48 -12.97 9.53
N SER A 72 10.32 -12.48 10.44
CA SER A 72 11.73 -12.27 10.15
C SER A 72 12.44 -13.61 9.93
N GLY A 73 13.20 -13.74 8.85
CA GLY A 73 14.08 -14.87 8.59
C GLY A 73 15.57 -14.56 8.82
N ASN A 74 15.90 -13.30 9.12
CA ASN A 74 17.26 -12.77 9.25
C ASN A 74 17.69 -12.45 10.69
N LYS A 75 17.02 -13.04 11.68
CA LYS A 75 17.29 -12.80 13.12
C LYS A 75 17.60 -14.12 13.81
N ALA A 76 18.39 -14.05 14.89
CA ALA A 76 18.55 -15.18 15.80
C ALA A 76 17.19 -15.57 16.40
N GLU A 77 17.02 -16.83 16.78
CA GLU A 77 15.73 -17.35 17.28
C GLU A 77 15.21 -16.58 18.50
N SER A 78 16.10 -16.09 19.36
CA SER A 78 15.75 -15.25 20.52
C SER A 78 15.18 -13.88 20.16
N ASP A 79 15.47 -13.38 18.96
CA ASP A 79 15.13 -12.04 18.47
C ASP A 79 14.16 -12.08 17.28
N ALA A 80 13.63 -13.27 16.95
CA ALA A 80 12.70 -13.43 15.85
C ALA A 80 11.42 -12.60 16.10
N THR A 81 11.02 -11.84 15.08
CA THR A 81 9.87 -10.95 15.16
C THR A 81 8.77 -11.37 14.19
N GLN A 82 7.53 -11.08 14.57
CA GLN A 82 6.34 -11.26 13.76
C GLN A 82 5.54 -9.95 13.76
N LYS A 83 4.96 -9.60 12.60
CA LYS A 83 4.00 -8.50 12.48
C LYS A 83 2.85 -8.86 11.56
N THR A 84 1.63 -8.49 11.98
CA THR A 84 0.43 -8.60 11.15
C THR A 84 0.37 -7.44 10.17
N ARG A 85 0.25 -7.74 8.88
CA ARG A 85 0.17 -6.76 7.78
C ARG A 85 -1.28 -6.44 7.44
N LEU A 86 -2.13 -7.45 7.31
CA LEU A 86 -3.56 -7.32 7.01
C LEU A 86 -4.35 -8.20 7.97
N ALA A 87 -5.47 -7.69 8.47
CA ALA A 87 -6.40 -8.41 9.31
C ALA A 87 -7.75 -7.70 9.28
N PHE A 88 -8.63 -8.11 8.38
CA PHE A 88 -9.94 -7.51 8.23
C PHE A 88 -10.98 -8.56 7.84
N ALA A 89 -12.23 -8.25 8.14
CA ALA A 89 -13.40 -9.02 7.71
C ALA A 89 -14.45 -8.07 7.15
N GLY A 90 -15.28 -8.57 6.24
CA GLY A 90 -16.25 -7.76 5.55
C GLY A 90 -17.35 -8.56 4.89
N ILE A 91 -18.24 -7.81 4.26
CA ILE A 91 -19.35 -8.32 3.46
C ILE A 91 -19.32 -7.66 2.09
N LYS A 92 -19.71 -8.41 1.06
CA LYS A 92 -19.92 -7.93 -0.30
C LYS A 92 -21.35 -8.20 -0.70
N LEU A 93 -22.05 -7.16 -1.11
CA LEU A 93 -23.42 -7.23 -1.60
C LEU A 93 -23.42 -7.04 -3.12
N LYS A 94 -23.30 -8.14 -3.86
CA LYS A 94 -23.30 -8.21 -5.34
C LYS A 94 -22.70 -6.95 -6.00
N ASP A 95 -23.56 -6.14 -6.65
CA ASP A 95 -23.19 -4.95 -7.43
C ASP A 95 -23.25 -3.64 -6.60
N PHE A 96 -23.73 -3.71 -5.35
CA PHE A 96 -23.82 -2.57 -4.45
C PHE A 96 -22.50 -2.26 -3.75
N GLY A 97 -21.52 -3.16 -3.83
CA GLY A 97 -20.17 -2.96 -3.30
C GLY A 97 -19.88 -3.82 -2.07
N SER A 98 -18.82 -3.44 -1.36
CA SER A 98 -18.31 -4.17 -0.19
C SER A 98 -18.02 -3.23 0.96
N PHE A 99 -18.19 -3.73 2.18
CA PHE A 99 -17.79 -3.06 3.41
C PHE A 99 -16.91 -3.98 4.24
N ASP A 100 -15.76 -3.49 4.70
CA ASP A 100 -14.85 -4.21 5.59
C ASP A 100 -14.36 -3.35 6.76
N TYR A 101 -13.98 -4.01 7.85
CA TYR A 101 -13.34 -3.38 9.00
C TYR A 101 -12.10 -4.13 9.46
N GLY A 102 -11.03 -3.40 9.78
CA GLY A 102 -9.85 -3.94 10.46
C GLY A 102 -8.55 -3.23 10.09
N ARG A 103 -7.46 -3.99 10.05
CA ARG A 103 -6.16 -3.55 9.54
C ARG A 103 -6.11 -3.80 8.03
N ASN A 104 -6.19 -2.72 7.25
CA ASN A 104 -6.29 -2.77 5.79
C ASN A 104 -5.42 -1.66 5.15
N LEU A 105 -5.53 -1.47 3.84
CA LEU A 105 -4.88 -0.39 3.09
C LEU A 105 -5.72 0.89 3.14
N GLY A 106 -5.05 2.01 3.38
CA GLY A 106 -5.64 3.33 3.40
C GLY A 106 -6.06 3.81 2.00
N ALA A 107 -7.01 4.74 1.92
CA ALA A 107 -7.57 5.22 0.67
C ALA A 107 -6.52 5.88 -0.26
N LEU A 108 -5.49 6.53 0.28
CA LEU A 108 -4.43 7.13 -0.54
C LEU A 108 -3.64 6.07 -1.31
N TYR A 109 -3.55 4.85 -0.78
CA TYR A 109 -2.84 3.74 -1.40
C TYR A 109 -3.53 3.22 -2.67
N ASP A 110 -4.80 3.55 -2.92
CA ASP A 110 -5.46 3.27 -4.20
C ASP A 110 -4.79 4.03 -5.37
N VAL A 111 -4.04 5.11 -5.08
CA VAL A 111 -3.20 5.84 -6.03
C VAL A 111 -1.75 5.33 -5.99
N GLU A 112 -1.15 5.29 -4.79
CA GLU A 112 0.29 5.00 -4.62
C GLU A 112 0.66 3.57 -5.04
N ALA A 113 -0.28 2.62 -4.98
CA ALA A 113 -0.02 1.23 -5.34
C ALA A 113 0.32 1.02 -6.83
N TRP A 114 0.08 2.01 -7.70
CA TRP A 114 0.48 1.91 -9.12
C TRP A 114 1.98 2.07 -9.33
N THR A 115 2.70 2.77 -8.45
CA THR A 115 4.17 2.93 -8.56
C THR A 115 4.95 2.01 -7.63
N ASP A 116 4.30 1.42 -6.61
CA ASP A 116 4.86 0.40 -5.69
C ASP A 116 5.02 -0.97 -6.37
N MET A 117 5.77 -0.99 -7.49
CA MET A 117 5.94 -2.14 -8.39
C MET A 117 7.42 -2.48 -8.65
N PHE A 118 8.36 -1.81 -7.99
CA PHE A 118 9.78 -2.11 -8.14
C PHE A 118 10.11 -3.54 -7.65
N PRO A 119 11.25 -4.12 -8.03
CA PRO A 119 11.64 -5.47 -7.60
C PRO A 119 11.69 -5.65 -6.06
N GLU A 120 12.06 -4.59 -5.33
CA GLU A 120 12.09 -4.60 -3.86
C GLU A 120 11.83 -3.23 -3.21
N PHE A 121 12.43 -2.15 -3.71
CA PHE A 121 12.27 -0.81 -3.14
C PHE A 121 10.92 -0.19 -3.56
N GLY A 122 10.79 1.14 -3.44
CA GLY A 122 9.60 1.86 -3.90
C GLY A 122 8.44 1.88 -2.91
N GLY A 123 7.42 2.68 -3.26
CA GLY A 123 6.25 2.92 -2.42
C GLY A 123 6.60 3.47 -1.05
N ASP A 124 7.67 4.28 -0.97
CA ASP A 124 8.28 4.82 0.23
C ASP A 124 8.41 6.35 0.23
N SER A 125 7.81 7.04 -0.75
CA SER A 125 7.63 8.50 -0.68
C SER A 125 6.56 8.89 0.36
N SER A 126 5.30 9.09 -0.03
CA SER A 126 4.19 9.33 0.89
C SER A 126 3.64 8.05 1.55
N GLY A 127 3.82 6.89 0.91
CA GLY A 127 3.27 5.60 1.35
C GLY A 127 3.96 5.03 2.58
N GLN A 128 3.53 5.43 3.77
CA GLN A 128 4.15 5.02 5.04
C GLN A 128 3.22 4.11 5.87
N THR A 129 3.75 2.99 6.38
CA THR A 129 2.94 2.07 7.20
C THR A 129 2.63 2.68 8.55
N ASP A 130 1.37 2.55 9.00
CA ASP A 130 0.85 3.13 10.24
C ASP A 130 1.06 4.65 10.29
N ASN A 131 0.87 5.32 9.14
CA ASN A 131 0.88 6.77 9.00
C ASN A 131 -0.45 7.22 8.39
N PHE A 132 -1.44 7.48 9.24
CA PHE A 132 -2.81 7.82 8.84
C PHE A 132 -3.37 6.80 7.82
N MET A 133 -3.86 7.25 6.66
CA MET A 133 -4.42 6.43 5.58
C MET A 133 -3.50 6.37 4.34
N THR A 134 -2.18 6.51 4.53
CA THR A 134 -1.22 6.52 3.40
C THR A 134 -0.92 5.12 2.86
N LYS A 135 -0.60 4.14 3.72
CA LYS A 135 -0.36 2.73 3.35
C LYS A 135 -1.23 1.79 4.20
N ARG A 136 -0.65 0.75 4.80
CA ARG A 136 -1.37 -0.12 5.75
C ARG A 136 -1.64 0.63 7.05
N ALA A 137 -2.87 0.54 7.56
CA ALA A 137 -3.26 1.17 8.81
C ALA A 137 -4.30 0.34 9.58
N SER A 138 -4.42 0.63 10.88
CA SER A 138 -5.35 -0.05 11.79
C SER A 138 -6.65 0.74 11.96
N GLY A 139 -7.76 0.04 12.24
CA GLY A 139 -9.04 0.65 12.57
C GLY A 139 -9.75 1.30 11.38
N LEU A 140 -9.59 0.73 10.19
CA LEU A 140 -10.21 1.22 8.95
C LEU A 140 -11.56 0.57 8.76
N ALA A 141 -12.61 1.37 8.59
CA ALA A 141 -13.90 0.98 8.03
C ALA A 141 -13.94 1.45 6.58
N THR A 142 -13.95 0.50 5.64
CA THR A 142 -13.81 0.80 4.21
C THR A 142 -15.03 0.32 3.45
N TYR A 143 -15.66 1.24 2.73
CA TYR A 143 -16.66 0.93 1.71
C TYR A 143 -16.03 1.06 0.32
N ARG A 144 -16.23 0.06 -0.53
CA ARG A 144 -15.78 0.08 -1.93
C ARG A 144 -16.94 -0.27 -2.84
N ASN A 145 -17.01 0.40 -3.97
CA ASN A 145 -17.96 0.10 -5.03
C ASN A 145 -17.21 0.03 -6.36
N THR A 146 -17.58 -0.95 -7.19
CA THR A 146 -17.03 -1.14 -8.53
C THR A 146 -18.09 -0.81 -9.56
N ASP A 147 -17.66 -0.20 -10.66
CA ASP A 147 -18.51 0.27 -11.77
C ASP A 147 -19.60 1.29 -11.35
N PHE A 148 -19.36 2.03 -10.28
CA PHE A 148 -20.26 3.03 -9.70
C PHE A 148 -21.72 2.57 -9.67
N PHE A 149 -21.99 1.47 -8.95
CA PHE A 149 -23.29 0.82 -8.81
C PHE A 149 -23.83 0.25 -10.14
N GLY A 150 -22.93 -0.06 -11.07
CA GLY A 150 -23.23 -0.46 -12.45
C GLY A 150 -23.60 0.70 -13.37
N ALA A 151 -23.53 1.95 -12.92
CA ALA A 151 -23.89 3.12 -13.72
C ALA A 151 -22.75 3.59 -14.63
N ILE A 152 -21.50 3.40 -14.23
CA ILE A 152 -20.31 3.84 -14.99
C ILE A 152 -19.29 2.71 -14.98
N ASN A 153 -19.27 1.92 -16.05
CA ASN A 153 -18.28 0.86 -16.24
C ASN A 153 -16.86 1.40 -16.13
N GLY A 154 -16.04 0.79 -15.28
CA GLY A 154 -14.65 1.16 -15.06
C GLY A 154 -14.41 2.20 -13.97
N LEU A 155 -15.47 2.80 -13.40
CA LEU A 155 -15.36 3.78 -12.31
C LEU A 155 -15.48 3.08 -10.95
N ASP A 156 -14.36 2.95 -10.26
CA ASP A 156 -14.29 2.42 -8.90
C ASP A 156 -14.30 3.58 -7.87
N LEU A 157 -15.04 3.40 -6.76
CA LEU A 157 -15.15 4.33 -5.64
C LEU A 157 -14.70 3.66 -4.34
N THR A 158 -13.94 4.41 -3.54
CA THR A 158 -13.60 4.08 -2.15
C THR A 158 -14.07 5.21 -1.23
N LEU A 159 -14.74 4.84 -0.14
CA LEU A 159 -15.00 5.69 1.03
C LEU A 159 -14.44 5.01 2.26
N GLN A 160 -13.72 5.73 3.10
CA GLN A 160 -13.02 5.14 4.23
C GLN A 160 -13.12 6.06 5.45
N TYR A 161 -13.30 5.44 6.61
CA TYR A 161 -13.14 6.07 7.91
C TYR A 161 -12.02 5.36 8.67
N GLN A 162 -11.17 6.13 9.34
CA GLN A 162 -10.16 5.61 10.25
C GLN A 162 -10.47 6.08 11.66
N GLY A 163 -10.63 5.13 12.59
CA GLY A 163 -10.74 5.45 14.00
C GLY A 163 -9.42 5.93 14.60
N LYS A 164 -9.53 6.78 15.61
CA LYS A 164 -8.40 7.27 16.41
C LYS A 164 -7.57 6.13 17.00
N ASN A 165 -6.24 6.23 16.86
CA ASN A 165 -5.28 5.29 17.41
C ASN A 165 -4.16 6.02 18.20
N GLU A 166 -4.21 5.93 19.54
CA GLU A 166 -3.23 6.50 20.48
C GLU A 166 -2.49 5.42 21.29
N GLY A 167 -1.59 5.82 22.19
CA GLY A 167 -0.88 4.89 23.08
C GLY A 167 0.29 4.13 22.43
N ARG A 168 0.77 4.63 21.29
CA ARG A 168 1.92 4.12 20.53
C ARG A 168 2.91 5.23 20.23
N GLU A 169 4.02 4.93 19.55
CA GLU A 169 4.96 5.95 19.06
C GLU A 169 4.20 7.10 18.39
N ALA A 170 4.48 8.37 18.75
CA ALA A 170 3.71 9.53 18.31
C ALA A 170 3.60 9.62 16.77
N LYS A 171 4.67 9.28 16.04
CA LYS A 171 4.67 9.26 14.57
C LYS A 171 3.76 8.19 13.96
N LYS A 172 3.36 7.20 14.75
CA LYS A 172 2.45 6.13 14.36
C LYS A 172 1.02 6.37 14.84
N GLN A 173 0.74 7.45 15.57
CA GLN A 173 -0.62 7.78 16.01
C GLN A 173 -1.45 8.44 14.90
N ASN A 174 -2.77 8.47 15.09
CA ASN A 174 -3.69 9.24 14.26
C ASN A 174 -4.94 9.58 15.09
N GLY A 175 -5.57 10.72 14.82
CA GLY A 175 -6.94 11.02 15.24
C GLY A 175 -7.96 10.30 14.36
N ASP A 176 -9.23 10.62 14.55
CA ASP A 176 -10.29 10.18 13.64
C ASP A 176 -10.10 10.86 12.27
N GLY A 177 -10.46 10.16 11.20
CA GLY A 177 -10.32 10.73 9.86
C GLY A 177 -11.14 10.03 8.80
N PHE A 178 -11.26 10.68 7.65
CA PHE A 178 -11.93 10.14 6.48
C PHE A 178 -11.02 10.18 5.25
N GLY A 179 -11.25 9.24 4.33
CA GLY A 179 -10.55 9.13 3.08
C GLY A 179 -11.50 8.75 1.95
N THR A 180 -11.18 9.17 0.74
CA THR A 180 -11.87 8.73 -0.47
C THR A 180 -10.87 8.54 -1.60
N ALA A 181 -11.19 7.63 -2.51
CA ALA A 181 -10.49 7.47 -3.76
C ALA A 181 -11.47 7.17 -4.90
N LEU A 182 -11.09 7.59 -6.09
CA LEU A 182 -11.75 7.26 -7.35
C LEU A 182 -10.68 6.77 -8.32
N SER A 183 -10.99 5.70 -9.05
CA SER A 183 -10.18 5.30 -10.21
C SER A 183 -11.07 5.02 -11.40
N TYR A 184 -10.63 5.45 -12.58
CA TYR A 184 -11.33 5.24 -13.83
C TYR A 184 -10.39 4.63 -14.87
N ASP A 185 -10.73 3.45 -15.36
CA ASP A 185 -9.99 2.75 -16.43
C ASP A 185 -10.60 2.97 -17.83
N PHE A 186 -11.51 3.95 -17.97
CA PHE A 186 -12.23 4.26 -19.21
C PHE A 186 -13.01 3.07 -19.78
N GLY A 187 -13.51 2.18 -18.92
CA GLY A 187 -14.33 1.04 -19.32
C GLY A 187 -13.49 -0.14 -19.81
N GLY A 188 -12.33 -0.36 -19.17
CA GLY A 188 -11.39 -1.43 -19.50
C GLY A 188 -10.33 -1.07 -20.55
N SER A 189 -10.00 0.21 -20.70
CA SER A 189 -8.88 0.65 -21.53
C SER A 189 -7.54 0.32 -20.89
N ASP A 190 -6.48 0.37 -21.69
CA ASP A 190 -5.10 0.18 -21.22
C ASP A 190 -4.61 1.32 -20.30
N PHE A 191 -5.36 2.43 -20.26
CA PHE A 191 -5.06 3.60 -19.44
C PHE A 191 -5.99 3.68 -18.23
N ALA A 192 -5.46 4.11 -17.10
CA ALA A 192 -6.26 4.43 -15.94
C ALA A 192 -5.78 5.72 -15.26
N ILE A 193 -6.71 6.45 -14.68
CA ILE A 193 -6.46 7.61 -13.81
C ILE A 193 -7.03 7.33 -12.42
N SER A 194 -6.31 7.70 -11.38
CA SER A 194 -6.78 7.63 -10.00
C SER A 194 -6.57 8.95 -9.27
N GLY A 195 -7.43 9.21 -8.30
CA GLY A 195 -7.33 10.35 -7.40
C GLY A 195 -7.79 9.96 -6.01
N ALA A 196 -7.11 10.43 -4.98
CA ALA A 196 -7.45 10.16 -3.60
C ALA A 196 -7.27 11.39 -2.72
N TYR A 197 -8.05 11.47 -1.65
CA TYR A 197 -8.00 12.51 -0.64
C TYR A 197 -8.21 11.90 0.75
N THR A 198 -7.46 12.38 1.73
CA THR A 198 -7.59 11.98 3.13
C THR A 198 -7.43 13.19 4.04
N ASN A 199 -8.21 13.22 5.12
CA ASN A 199 -8.09 14.22 6.19
C ASN A 199 -8.34 13.55 7.54
N SER A 200 -7.40 13.71 8.45
CA SER A 200 -7.44 13.15 9.80
C SER A 200 -7.03 14.19 10.82
N ASP A 201 -7.65 14.15 11.99
CA ASP A 201 -7.18 14.92 13.14
C ASP A 201 -5.80 14.40 13.59
N ARG A 202 -4.95 15.30 14.08
CA ARG A 202 -3.67 14.95 14.72
C ARG A 202 -3.87 14.81 16.22
N THR A 203 -3.10 13.91 16.84
CA THR A 203 -3.19 13.69 18.28
C THR A 203 -2.40 14.74 19.05
N ASN A 204 -2.74 14.95 20.33
CA ASN A 204 -2.01 15.89 21.18
C ASN A 204 -0.52 15.54 21.28
N ALA A 205 -0.20 14.24 21.38
CA ALA A 205 1.20 13.79 21.45
C ALA A 205 2.00 14.09 20.18
N GLN A 206 1.35 14.12 19.02
CA GLN A 206 1.99 14.51 17.75
C GLN A 206 2.37 15.98 17.74
N ASN A 207 1.54 16.84 18.35
CA ASN A 207 1.78 18.28 18.46
C ASN A 207 2.73 18.66 19.61
N LEU A 208 3.25 17.68 20.36
CA LEU A 208 4.36 17.89 21.31
C LEU A 208 5.72 17.55 20.70
N LEU A 209 5.77 17.12 19.44
CA LEU A 209 7.01 16.87 18.72
C LEU A 209 7.63 18.19 18.26
N ALA A 210 8.92 18.18 17.94
CA ALA A 210 9.66 19.38 17.61
C ALA A 210 9.31 19.98 16.24
N ARG A 211 8.59 19.25 15.39
CA ARG A 211 8.31 19.60 13.99
C ARG A 211 6.94 19.13 13.52
N GLY A 212 6.29 19.93 12.66
CA GLY A 212 5.04 19.58 12.02
C GLY A 212 3.83 19.69 12.94
N GLU A 213 3.72 20.79 13.68
CA GLU A 213 2.53 21.07 14.49
C GLU A 213 1.31 21.36 13.59
N GLY A 214 0.14 20.92 14.02
CA GLY A 214 -1.10 21.23 13.32
C GLY A 214 -2.28 20.44 13.86
N GLU A 215 -3.49 20.97 13.65
CA GLU A 215 -4.72 20.30 14.08
C GLU A 215 -5.03 19.07 13.23
N LYS A 216 -4.68 19.12 11.94
CA LYS A 216 -5.01 18.09 10.95
C LYS A 216 -3.81 17.66 10.14
N ALA A 217 -3.89 16.41 9.68
CA ALA A 217 -3.04 15.78 8.70
C ALA A 217 -3.87 15.56 7.43
N GLU A 218 -3.45 16.17 6.33
CA GLU A 218 -4.17 16.11 5.05
C GLU A 218 -3.26 15.52 3.97
N ALA A 219 -3.82 14.72 3.08
CA ALA A 219 -3.11 14.29 1.88
C ALA A 219 -4.07 14.19 0.70
N TRP A 220 -3.57 14.55 -0.48
CA TRP A 220 -4.22 14.29 -1.74
C TRP A 220 -3.22 13.73 -2.74
N GLY A 221 -3.71 12.94 -3.67
CA GLY A 221 -2.87 12.29 -4.67
C GLY A 221 -3.59 12.03 -5.97
N THR A 222 -2.83 11.94 -7.05
CA THR A 222 -3.31 11.45 -8.34
C THR A 222 -2.29 10.55 -9.00
N GLY A 223 -2.77 9.56 -9.74
CA GLY A 223 -1.95 8.61 -10.46
C GLY A 223 -2.44 8.43 -11.89
N LEU A 224 -1.51 8.09 -12.78
CA LEU A 224 -1.77 7.67 -14.15
C LEU A 224 -1.05 6.35 -14.38
N LYS A 225 -1.72 5.41 -15.03
CA LYS A 225 -1.15 4.11 -15.41
C LYS A 225 -1.45 3.80 -16.87
N TYR A 226 -0.48 3.20 -17.53
CA TYR A 226 -0.60 2.47 -18.79
C TYR A 226 -0.12 1.04 -18.58
N ASP A 227 -0.94 0.04 -18.92
CA ASP A 227 -0.67 -1.37 -18.63
C ASP A 227 -1.13 -2.24 -19.79
N ALA A 228 -0.34 -2.26 -20.88
CA ALA A 228 -0.64 -3.03 -22.08
C ALA A 228 0.60 -3.29 -22.94
N ASN A 229 0.48 -4.23 -23.87
CA ASN A 229 1.53 -4.59 -24.81
C ASN A 229 2.87 -4.92 -24.12
N ASN A 230 2.79 -5.66 -23.01
CA ASN A 230 3.92 -6.01 -22.15
C ASN A 230 4.62 -4.81 -21.47
N LEU A 231 4.10 -3.60 -21.62
CA LEU A 231 4.65 -2.39 -21.03
C LEU A 231 3.78 -1.94 -19.84
N TYR A 232 4.44 -1.72 -18.71
CA TYR A 232 3.83 -1.13 -17.52
C TYR A 232 4.49 0.22 -17.26
N LEU A 233 3.72 1.30 -17.41
CA LEU A 233 4.12 2.65 -17.02
C LEU A 233 3.16 3.15 -15.96
N ALA A 234 3.68 3.68 -14.86
CA ALA A 234 2.86 4.40 -13.91
C ALA A 234 3.60 5.60 -13.35
N THR A 235 2.85 6.63 -13.00
CA THR A 235 3.35 7.77 -12.26
C THR A 235 2.30 8.24 -11.28
N MET A 236 2.75 8.83 -10.18
CA MET A 236 1.88 9.46 -9.21
C MET A 236 2.49 10.75 -8.69
N TYR A 237 1.62 11.62 -8.21
CA TYR A 237 1.98 12.80 -7.44
C TYR A 237 1.07 12.87 -6.22
N THR A 238 1.65 13.13 -5.05
CA THR A 238 0.90 13.40 -3.83
C THR A 238 1.42 14.64 -3.14
N GLU A 239 0.54 15.37 -2.48
CA GLU A 239 0.94 16.33 -1.46
C GLU A 239 0.37 15.93 -0.10
N THR A 240 1.18 16.12 0.91
CA THR A 240 0.82 15.87 2.31
C THR A 240 1.03 17.13 3.13
N ARG A 241 0.19 17.38 4.13
CA ARG A 241 0.33 18.45 5.13
C ARG A 241 0.35 17.84 6.52
N ASN A 242 1.37 18.14 7.31
CA ASN A 242 1.56 17.63 8.68
C ASN A 242 1.37 16.10 8.78
N MET A 243 1.87 15.33 7.81
CA MET A 243 1.59 13.89 7.70
C MET A 243 2.83 13.06 7.38
N THR A 244 3.77 13.54 6.57
CA THR A 244 4.98 12.76 6.25
C THR A 244 5.95 12.78 7.43
N PRO A 245 6.30 11.62 8.02
CA PRO A 245 7.18 11.57 9.17
C PRO A 245 8.62 11.94 8.77
N ILE A 246 9.26 12.75 9.59
CA ILE A 246 10.68 13.14 9.46
C ILE A 246 11.39 12.97 10.81
N SER A 247 12.70 13.20 10.84
CA SER A 247 13.41 13.33 12.12
C SER A 247 12.83 14.49 12.93
N GLY A 248 12.54 14.26 14.22
CA GLY A 248 11.95 15.28 15.11
C GLY A 248 10.44 15.50 15.01
N GLY A 249 9.73 14.93 14.02
CA GLY A 249 8.28 15.14 13.90
C GLY A 249 7.73 14.79 12.52
N PHE A 250 6.98 15.73 11.95
CA PHE A 250 6.38 15.61 10.61
C PHE A 250 6.78 16.80 9.73
N ALA A 251 6.82 16.60 8.42
CA ALA A 251 6.98 17.72 7.49
C ALA A 251 5.68 18.53 7.42
N ASN A 252 5.79 19.85 7.53
CA ASN A 252 4.65 20.78 7.41
C ASN A 252 3.91 20.61 6.08
N LYS A 253 4.68 20.52 5.00
CA LYS A 253 4.21 20.05 3.71
C LYS A 253 5.25 19.11 3.10
N ALA A 254 4.81 18.12 2.32
CA ALA A 254 5.68 17.38 1.44
C ALA A 254 5.03 17.22 0.06
N GLN A 255 5.86 17.25 -0.98
CA GLN A 255 5.47 17.01 -2.37
C GLN A 255 6.20 15.76 -2.84
N ASN A 256 5.43 14.76 -3.25
CA ASN A 256 5.95 13.43 -3.54
C ASN A 256 5.66 13.09 -4.99
N PHE A 257 6.65 12.52 -5.67
CA PHE A 257 6.57 12.10 -7.05
C PHE A 257 7.23 10.74 -7.20
N GLU A 258 6.54 9.83 -7.87
CA GLU A 258 7.05 8.51 -8.22
C GLU A 258 6.72 8.22 -9.68
N ALA A 259 7.64 7.53 -10.35
CA ALA A 259 7.43 7.01 -11.69
C ALA A 259 8.09 5.65 -11.83
N VAL A 260 7.45 4.77 -12.59
CA VAL A 260 7.95 3.42 -12.90
C VAL A 260 7.73 3.11 -14.37
N ALA A 261 8.72 2.49 -14.99
CA ALA A 261 8.64 1.92 -16.32
C ALA A 261 9.20 0.50 -16.31
N GLN A 262 8.39 -0.47 -16.77
CA GLN A 262 8.76 -1.87 -16.80
C GLN A 262 8.33 -2.50 -18.11
N TYR A 263 9.09 -3.48 -18.58
CA TYR A 263 8.77 -4.24 -19.78
C TYR A 263 8.82 -5.73 -19.46
N GLN A 264 7.79 -6.49 -19.84
CA GLN A 264 7.70 -7.93 -19.61
C GLN A 264 8.13 -8.69 -20.87
N PHE A 265 9.31 -9.30 -20.85
CA PHE A 265 9.70 -10.22 -21.91
C PHE A 265 8.96 -11.56 -21.79
N ASP A 266 8.70 -12.19 -22.94
CA ASP A 266 8.00 -13.48 -23.02
C ASP A 266 8.76 -14.62 -22.33
N PHE A 267 10.10 -14.52 -22.25
CA PHE A 267 10.94 -15.51 -21.57
C PHE A 267 11.01 -15.32 -20.05
N GLY A 268 10.24 -14.37 -19.49
CA GLY A 268 10.06 -14.20 -18.04
C GLY A 268 10.88 -13.08 -17.41
N LEU A 269 11.80 -12.42 -18.12
CA LEU A 269 12.52 -11.26 -17.59
C LEU A 269 11.64 -10.00 -17.61
N ARG A 270 11.67 -9.23 -16.53
CA ARG A 270 10.98 -7.95 -16.37
C ARG A 270 11.93 -6.89 -15.80
N PRO A 271 12.70 -6.16 -16.63
CA PRO A 271 13.43 -4.98 -16.17
C PRO A 271 12.49 -3.89 -15.65
N SER A 272 12.99 -3.09 -14.72
CA SER A 272 12.31 -1.98 -14.06
C SER A 272 13.24 -0.77 -13.96
N LEU A 273 12.73 0.40 -14.32
CA LEU A 273 13.34 1.69 -14.06
C LEU A 273 12.35 2.52 -13.24
N GLY A 274 12.80 3.01 -12.09
CA GLY A 274 12.00 3.78 -11.15
C GLY A 274 12.64 5.10 -10.76
N TYR A 275 11.83 6.08 -10.39
CA TYR A 275 12.26 7.31 -9.75
C TYR A 275 11.34 7.64 -8.59
N VAL A 276 11.92 8.02 -7.45
CA VAL A 276 11.19 8.41 -6.25
C VAL A 276 11.77 9.71 -5.72
N GLN A 277 10.89 10.68 -5.45
CA GLN A 277 11.24 11.91 -4.75
C GLN A 277 10.15 12.28 -3.74
N SER A 278 10.55 12.61 -2.52
CA SER A 278 9.72 13.27 -1.52
C SER A 278 10.45 14.54 -1.08
N LYS A 279 9.87 15.71 -1.35
CA LYS A 279 10.43 16.99 -0.98
C LYS A 279 9.63 17.62 0.16
N GLY A 280 10.24 17.70 1.33
CA GLY A 280 9.72 18.44 2.48
C GLY A 280 9.81 19.94 2.26
N LYS A 281 8.80 20.64 2.75
CA LYS A 281 8.62 22.08 2.59
C LYS A 281 8.40 22.72 3.94
N ASP A 282 9.03 23.89 4.13
CA ASP A 282 8.89 24.72 5.33
C ASP A 282 9.16 23.94 6.63
N ILE A 283 10.16 23.06 6.67
CA ILE A 283 10.49 22.28 7.87
C ILE A 283 11.11 23.19 8.93
N GLU A 284 10.64 23.11 10.17
CA GLU A 284 11.09 23.99 11.26
C GLU A 284 12.59 23.87 11.53
N GLY A 285 13.27 25.02 11.41
CA GLY A 285 14.72 25.12 11.59
C GLY A 285 15.56 24.54 10.45
N ILE A 286 14.95 24.08 9.35
CA ILE A 286 15.65 23.49 8.20
C ILE A 286 15.28 24.22 6.89
N GLY A 287 14.00 24.46 6.64
CA GLY A 287 13.49 24.95 5.35
C GLY A 287 13.08 23.80 4.42
N ASP A 288 13.39 23.93 3.13
CA ASP A 288 13.05 22.96 2.10
C ASP A 288 14.15 21.92 1.92
N GLU A 289 13.83 20.63 2.05
CA GLU A 289 14.80 19.54 1.87
C GLU A 289 14.19 18.29 1.22
N ASP A 290 15.02 17.54 0.50
CA ASP A 290 14.63 16.23 -0.03
C ASP A 290 14.62 15.20 1.12
N ILE A 291 13.46 14.62 1.43
CA ILE A 291 13.26 13.58 2.46
C ILE A 291 13.66 12.20 1.89
N VAL A 292 13.26 11.95 0.64
CA VAL A 292 13.59 10.74 -0.13
C VAL A 292 13.96 11.17 -1.54
N LYS A 293 15.02 10.62 -2.12
CA LYS A 293 15.38 10.86 -3.52
C LYS A 293 16.31 9.79 -4.06
N TYR A 294 15.83 9.00 -5.02
CA TYR A 294 16.65 7.98 -5.67
C TYR A 294 16.10 7.57 -7.04
N ILE A 295 16.94 6.89 -7.80
CA ILE A 295 16.59 6.16 -9.02
C ILE A 295 16.72 4.68 -8.69
N ASP A 296 15.72 3.89 -9.07
CA ASP A 296 15.73 2.43 -8.97
C ASP A 296 16.02 1.83 -10.35
N VAL A 297 16.96 0.89 -10.42
CA VAL A 297 17.21 0.09 -11.61
C VAL A 297 17.34 -1.35 -11.15
N GLY A 298 16.47 -2.22 -11.64
CA GLY A 298 16.51 -3.63 -11.29
C GLY A 298 15.75 -4.49 -12.29
N ALA A 299 15.73 -5.79 -12.06
CA ALA A 299 14.99 -6.73 -12.87
C ALA A 299 14.43 -7.88 -12.05
N THR A 300 13.27 -8.37 -12.50
CA THR A 300 12.65 -9.58 -11.96
C THR A 300 12.68 -10.67 -13.02
N TYR A 301 13.15 -11.87 -12.69
CA TYR A 301 13.07 -13.03 -13.57
C TYR A 301 12.03 -14.03 -13.04
N TYR A 302 10.93 -14.18 -13.77
CA TYR A 302 9.86 -15.12 -13.46
C TYR A 302 10.17 -16.49 -14.09
N PHE A 303 10.67 -17.44 -13.30
CA PHE A 303 10.86 -18.82 -13.75
C PHE A 303 9.52 -19.49 -14.04
N ASN A 304 8.53 -19.22 -13.19
CA ASN A 304 7.13 -19.58 -13.35
C ASN A 304 6.29 -18.69 -12.41
N LYS A 305 5.00 -19.01 -12.24
CA LYS A 305 4.09 -18.25 -11.37
C LYS A 305 4.50 -18.23 -9.89
N ASN A 306 5.29 -19.20 -9.43
CA ASN A 306 5.62 -19.44 -8.02
C ASN A 306 7.08 -19.11 -7.67
N ASN A 307 8.00 -19.21 -8.62
CA ASN A 307 9.44 -19.04 -8.41
C ASN A 307 9.94 -17.82 -9.17
N VAL A 308 10.54 -16.89 -8.44
CA VAL A 308 10.98 -15.59 -8.97
C VAL A 308 12.36 -15.25 -8.43
N GLY A 309 13.28 -14.85 -9.31
CA GLY A 309 14.56 -14.24 -8.97
C GLY A 309 14.50 -12.73 -9.13
N LEU A 310 15.23 -11.99 -8.29
CA LEU A 310 15.29 -10.54 -8.31
C LEU A 310 16.75 -10.11 -8.30
N CYS A 311 17.07 -9.06 -9.05
CA CYS A 311 18.36 -8.37 -9.01
C CYS A 311 18.18 -6.86 -9.19
#